data_AF-A0A1C0ZW78-F1
#
_entry.id   AF-A0A1C0ZW78-F1
#
_cell.length_a   1.000
_cell.length_b   1.000
_cell.length_c   1.000
_cell.angle_alpha   90.00
_cell.angle_beta   90.00
_cell.angle_gamma   90.00
#
_symmetry.space_group_name_H-M   'P 1'
#
loop_
_entity.id
_entity.type
_entity.pdbx_description
1 polymer ?
#
loop_
_entity_poly.entity_id
_entity_poly.type
_entity_poly.pdbx_seq_one_letter_code
_entity_poly.pdbx_strand_id
1 'polypeptide(L)'
;MTDKDIETQTSQETEQDQEREQAQIIITWFQHVQEVVKEQFPEYEVDGQIGNNPTYGPMFAFTLKKDEKSTACGFFLNEIMRNFQTNPNAGLWLSSFFVDLLRSEESHLLPNPPQSEDEAKALLDKHIVPYCAATVREEFPDQKIYVDLELHEEHGPVLEAGFVAVEDGNNTCALPLQYLMTLYLLNRDPAEPLIQAMYRLYEENNLGQQ
;
A
#
# COMPACT_ATOMS: atom_id res chain seq x y z
N MET A 1 1.32 -35.22 -37.39
CA MET A 1 1.28 -33.97 -36.62
C MET A 1 0.75 -32.91 -37.55
N THR A 2 -0.46 -32.46 -37.26
CA THR A 2 -1.16 -31.42 -38.03
C THR A 2 -0.69 -30.06 -37.54
N ASP A 3 -0.70 -29.02 -38.38
CA ASP A 3 -0.26 -27.65 -38.03
C ASP A 3 -0.88 -27.11 -36.72
N LYS A 4 -2.07 -27.58 -36.37
CA LYS A 4 -2.78 -27.30 -35.12
C LYS A 4 -2.05 -27.78 -33.85
N ASP A 5 -1.30 -28.86 -33.94
CA ASP A 5 -0.54 -29.44 -32.81
C ASP A 5 0.74 -28.63 -32.53
N ILE A 6 1.31 -27.99 -33.56
CA ILE A 6 2.52 -27.18 -33.46
C ILE A 6 2.18 -25.79 -32.90
N GLU A 7 1.13 -25.13 -33.39
CA GLU A 7 0.68 -23.82 -32.86
C GLU A 7 0.31 -23.90 -31.36
N THR A 8 -0.31 -25.01 -30.93
CA THR A 8 -0.71 -25.19 -29.53
C THR A 8 0.51 -25.44 -28.61
N GLN A 9 1.52 -26.17 -29.09
CA GLN A 9 2.75 -26.40 -28.33
C GLN A 9 3.62 -25.15 -28.22
N THR A 10 3.78 -24.38 -29.31
CA THR A 10 4.56 -23.13 -29.30
C THR A 10 3.93 -22.05 -28.42
N SER A 11 2.59 -21.99 -28.37
CA SER A 11 1.87 -21.05 -27.49
C SER A 11 2.04 -21.39 -26.01
N GLN A 12 1.99 -22.68 -25.64
CA GLN A 12 2.17 -23.15 -24.27
C GLN A 12 3.60 -22.99 -23.75
N GLU A 13 4.61 -23.21 -24.59
CA GLU A 13 6.01 -22.98 -24.23
C GLU A 13 6.30 -21.49 -24.02
N THR A 14 5.73 -20.63 -24.86
CA THR A 14 5.90 -19.16 -24.75
C THR A 14 5.23 -18.61 -23.49
N GLU A 15 4.04 -19.10 -23.12
CA GLU A 15 3.35 -18.71 -21.88
C GLU A 15 4.13 -19.18 -20.63
N GLN A 16 4.63 -20.42 -20.61
CA GLN A 16 5.44 -20.92 -19.49
C GLN A 16 6.77 -20.17 -19.31
N ASP A 17 7.42 -19.78 -20.40
CA ASP A 17 8.66 -19.01 -20.32
C ASP A 17 8.41 -17.59 -19.80
N GLN A 18 7.28 -16.96 -20.17
CA GLN A 18 6.88 -15.66 -19.63
C GLN A 18 6.55 -15.72 -18.13
N GLU A 19 5.83 -16.75 -17.68
CA GLU A 19 5.53 -16.93 -16.26
C GLU A 19 6.80 -17.12 -15.43
N ARG A 20 7.77 -17.89 -15.95
CA ARG A 20 9.08 -18.09 -15.30
C ARG A 20 9.88 -16.80 -15.23
N GLU A 21 9.90 -16.02 -16.31
CA GLU A 21 10.60 -14.73 -16.33
C GLU A 21 10.00 -13.76 -15.32
N GLN A 22 8.66 -13.67 -15.26
CA GLN A 22 7.96 -12.84 -14.26
C GLN A 22 8.27 -13.29 -12.84
N ALA A 23 8.21 -14.60 -12.55
CA ALA A 23 8.55 -15.13 -11.24
C ALA A 23 9.99 -14.81 -10.85
N GLN A 24 10.93 -14.92 -11.80
CA GLN A 24 12.33 -14.59 -11.57
C GLN A 24 12.53 -13.10 -11.26
N ILE A 25 11.81 -12.20 -11.96
CA ILE A 25 11.85 -10.77 -11.68
C ILE A 25 11.35 -10.48 -10.25
N ILE A 26 10.23 -11.08 -9.85
CA ILE A 26 9.65 -10.91 -8.51
C ILE A 26 10.65 -11.38 -7.45
N ILE A 27 11.25 -12.56 -7.61
CA ILE A 27 12.24 -13.10 -6.66
C ILE A 27 13.48 -12.22 -6.58
N THR A 28 13.96 -11.72 -7.72
CA THR A 28 15.15 -10.85 -7.78
C THR A 28 14.90 -9.54 -7.04
N TRP A 29 13.74 -8.92 -7.25
CA TRP A 29 13.35 -7.72 -6.50
C TRP A 29 13.19 -8.00 -5.01
N PHE A 30 12.56 -9.12 -4.65
CA PHE A 30 12.40 -9.51 -3.25
C PHE A 30 13.74 -9.64 -2.53
N GLN A 31 14.69 -10.36 -3.13
CA GLN A 31 16.04 -10.55 -2.56
C GLN A 31 16.78 -9.22 -2.42
N HIS A 32 16.76 -8.38 -3.47
CA HIS A 32 17.40 -7.08 -3.44
C HIS A 32 16.84 -6.19 -2.32
N VAL A 33 15.52 -6.11 -2.20
CA VAL A 33 14.86 -5.29 -1.18
C VAL A 33 15.15 -5.84 0.21
N GLN A 34 15.15 -7.17 0.39
CA GLN A 34 15.49 -7.79 1.67
C GLN A 34 16.93 -7.46 2.11
N GLU A 35 17.88 -7.45 1.18
CA GLU A 35 19.26 -7.02 1.43
C GLU A 35 19.31 -5.56 1.89
N VAL A 36 18.59 -4.67 1.20
CA VAL A 36 18.50 -3.26 1.60
C VAL A 36 17.91 -3.11 3.00
N VAL A 37 16.83 -3.85 3.35
CA VAL A 37 16.28 -3.83 4.71
C VAL A 37 17.34 -4.29 5.73
N LYS A 38 18.10 -5.34 5.44
CA LYS A 38 19.20 -5.81 6.31
C LYS A 38 20.29 -4.77 6.52
N GLU A 39 20.67 -4.06 5.46
CA GLU A 39 21.66 -2.98 5.53
C GLU A 39 21.17 -1.79 6.36
N GLN A 40 19.89 -1.45 6.27
CA GLN A 40 19.29 -0.35 7.03
C GLN A 40 19.08 -0.71 8.51
N PHE A 41 18.93 -2.00 8.83
CA PHE A 41 18.68 -2.49 10.19
C PHE A 41 19.69 -3.59 10.58
N PRO A 42 21.01 -3.29 10.67
CA PRO A 42 22.07 -4.29 10.83
C PRO A 42 22.04 -5.04 12.17
N GLU A 43 21.29 -4.51 13.13
CA GLU A 43 21.13 -5.02 14.48
C GLU A 43 19.82 -5.82 14.69
N TYR A 44 19.06 -6.03 13.62
CA TYR A 44 17.84 -6.83 13.60
C TYR A 44 18.03 -8.08 12.72
N GLU A 45 17.41 -9.18 13.12
CA GLU A 45 17.18 -10.30 12.20
C GLU A 45 16.06 -9.91 11.23
N VAL A 46 16.31 -10.02 9.93
CA VAL A 46 15.36 -9.66 8.88
C VAL A 46 14.87 -10.91 8.15
N ASP A 47 13.59 -11.21 8.35
CA ASP A 47 12.85 -12.23 7.62
C ASP A 47 11.96 -11.57 6.56
N GLY A 48 11.57 -12.32 5.53
CA GLY A 48 10.72 -11.79 4.48
C GLY A 48 9.86 -12.84 3.82
N GLN A 49 8.72 -12.40 3.29
CA GLN A 49 7.78 -13.24 2.55
C GLN A 49 7.23 -12.51 1.33
N ILE A 50 6.90 -13.29 0.30
CA ILE A 50 6.21 -12.83 -0.90
C ILE A 50 4.75 -13.27 -0.79
N GLY A 51 3.83 -12.32 -0.87
CA GLY A 51 2.39 -12.56 -1.02
C GLY A 51 1.90 -12.12 -2.40
N ASN A 52 0.69 -12.51 -2.75
CA ASN A 52 0.02 -12.02 -3.95
C ASN A 52 -1.39 -11.56 -3.60
N ASN A 53 -1.71 -10.31 -3.93
CA ASN A 53 -3.07 -9.78 -3.82
C ASN A 53 -3.77 -9.92 -5.19
N PRO A 54 -5.02 -10.42 -5.25
CA PRO A 54 -5.73 -10.56 -6.52
C PRO A 54 -5.89 -9.26 -7.31
N THR A 55 -5.97 -8.12 -6.63
CA THR A 55 -6.17 -6.80 -7.24
C THR A 55 -4.85 -6.07 -7.48
N TYR A 56 -3.92 -6.16 -6.54
CA TYR A 56 -2.68 -5.35 -6.55
C TYR A 56 -1.42 -6.12 -6.96
N GLY A 57 -1.54 -7.43 -7.19
CA GLY A 57 -0.43 -8.28 -7.61
C GLY A 57 0.56 -8.61 -6.48
N PRO A 58 1.83 -8.86 -6.80
CA PRO A 58 2.84 -9.27 -5.83
C PRO A 58 3.09 -8.20 -4.75
N MET A 59 3.21 -8.66 -3.52
CA MET A 59 3.52 -7.84 -2.35
C MET A 59 4.65 -8.49 -1.57
N PHE A 60 5.51 -7.67 -0.98
CA PHE A 60 6.56 -8.12 -0.08
C PHE A 60 6.22 -7.70 1.33
N ALA A 61 6.49 -8.57 2.30
CA ALA A 61 6.49 -8.19 3.69
C ALA A 61 7.81 -8.59 4.33
N PHE A 62 8.35 -7.69 5.15
CA PHE A 62 9.58 -7.92 5.88
C PHE A 62 9.30 -7.82 7.38
N THR A 63 9.88 -8.73 8.14
CA THR A 63 9.78 -8.75 9.60
C THR A 63 11.16 -8.50 10.20
N LEU A 64 11.26 -7.47 11.02
CA LEU A 64 12.41 -7.16 11.84
C LEU A 64 12.23 -7.77 13.23
N LYS A 65 13.19 -8.59 13.66
CA LYS A 65 13.19 -9.25 14.97
C LYS A 65 14.42 -8.82 15.76
N LYS A 66 14.22 -8.42 17.01
CA LYS A 66 15.29 -8.12 17.97
C LYS A 66 14.77 -8.42 19.37
N ASP A 67 15.53 -9.20 20.12
CA ASP A 67 15.12 -9.74 21.42
C ASP A 67 13.78 -10.49 21.32
N GLU A 68 12.77 -10.13 22.13
CA GLU A 68 11.42 -10.71 22.07
C GLU A 68 10.46 -9.90 21.17
N LYS A 69 10.93 -8.82 20.53
CA LYS A 69 10.09 -7.93 19.73
C LYS A 69 10.17 -8.29 18.24
N SER A 70 8.99 -8.35 17.61
CA SER A 70 8.85 -8.53 16.16
C SER A 70 8.00 -7.42 15.54
N THR A 71 8.48 -6.83 14.45
CA THR A 71 7.78 -5.78 13.71
C THR A 71 7.78 -6.12 12.23
N ALA A 72 6.60 -6.25 11.62
CA ALA A 72 6.39 -6.56 10.23
C ALA A 72 5.74 -5.39 9.50
N CYS A 73 6.19 -5.13 8.28
CA CYS A 73 5.56 -4.16 7.38
C CYS A 73 5.59 -4.70 5.95
N GLY A 74 4.53 -4.39 5.20
CA GLY A 74 4.31 -4.83 3.84
C GLY A 74 4.34 -3.70 2.79
N PHE A 75 4.55 -4.10 1.54
CA PHE A 75 4.80 -3.21 0.41
C PHE A 75 4.28 -3.81 -0.89
N PHE A 76 3.75 -2.98 -1.77
CA PHE A 76 3.42 -3.42 -3.14
C PHE A 76 4.69 -3.44 -4.00
N LEU A 77 4.85 -4.46 -4.85
CA LEU A 77 6.02 -4.56 -5.72
C LEU A 77 6.12 -3.36 -6.68
N ASN A 78 5.01 -2.92 -7.25
CA ASN A 78 4.99 -1.77 -8.16
C ASN A 78 5.41 -0.45 -7.49
N GLU A 79 5.06 -0.26 -6.20
CA GLU A 79 5.47 0.88 -5.39
C GLU A 79 6.98 0.84 -5.14
N ILE A 80 7.50 -0.32 -4.73
CA ILE A 80 8.95 -0.54 -4.55
C ILE A 80 9.71 -0.24 -5.83
N MET A 81 9.33 -0.88 -6.94
CA MET A 81 10.02 -0.72 -8.22
C MET A 81 10.08 0.74 -8.65
N ARG A 82 8.95 1.44 -8.55
CA ARG A 82 8.86 2.86 -8.87
C ARG A 82 9.77 3.69 -7.96
N ASN A 83 9.72 3.47 -6.65
CA ASN A 83 10.52 4.24 -5.70
C ASN A 83 12.01 4.00 -5.91
N PHE A 84 12.46 2.76 -6.06
CA PHE A 84 13.87 2.42 -6.30
C PHE A 84 14.41 2.97 -7.63
N GLN A 85 13.55 3.18 -8.62
CA GLN A 85 13.94 3.77 -9.91
C GLN A 85 14.03 5.31 -9.86
N THR A 86 13.27 5.98 -9.00
CA THR A 86 13.13 7.45 -9.01
C THR A 86 13.67 8.15 -7.78
N ASN A 87 13.85 7.44 -6.67
CA ASN A 87 14.29 7.99 -5.38
C ASN A 87 15.75 7.60 -5.11
N PRO A 88 16.69 8.56 -5.04
CA PRO A 88 18.08 8.28 -4.72
C PRO A 88 18.28 7.71 -3.31
N ASN A 89 17.30 7.84 -2.42
CA ASN A 89 17.32 7.35 -1.04
C ASN A 89 16.22 6.30 -0.79
N ALA A 90 15.98 5.40 -1.74
CA ALA A 90 14.92 4.39 -1.63
C ALA A 90 15.04 3.50 -0.38
N GLY A 91 16.27 3.19 0.07
CA GLY A 91 16.50 2.46 1.33
C GLY A 91 15.99 3.22 2.56
N LEU A 92 16.22 4.54 2.63
CA LEU A 92 15.70 5.38 3.71
C LEU A 92 14.17 5.47 3.69
N TRP A 93 13.59 5.59 2.48
CA TRP A 93 12.13 5.56 2.31
C TRP A 93 11.54 4.22 2.77
N LEU A 94 12.17 3.10 2.42
CA LEU A 94 11.70 1.78 2.84
C LEU A 94 11.75 1.64 4.37
N SER A 95 12.82 2.14 4.99
CA SER A 95 13.01 2.09 6.44
C SER A 95 12.04 2.97 7.21
N SER A 96 11.55 4.07 6.63
CA SER A 96 10.67 5.00 7.35
C SER A 96 9.38 4.32 7.83
N PHE A 97 8.89 3.32 7.11
CA PHE A 97 7.69 2.56 7.49
C PHE A 97 7.87 1.71 8.75
N PHE A 98 9.10 1.39 9.14
CA PHE A 98 9.37 0.64 10.36
C PHE A 98 9.60 1.55 11.57
N VAL A 99 9.92 2.82 11.37
CA VAL A 99 10.41 3.71 12.45
C VAL A 99 9.41 3.82 13.59
N ASP A 100 8.15 4.13 13.30
CA ASP A 100 7.15 4.33 14.35
C ASP A 100 6.69 3.00 14.96
N LEU A 101 6.61 1.94 14.15
CA LEU A 101 6.34 0.58 14.64
C LEU A 101 7.44 0.07 15.60
N LEU A 102 8.71 0.39 15.30
CA LEU A 102 9.84 0.01 16.15
C LEU A 102 9.91 0.82 17.44
N ARG A 103 9.42 2.08 17.45
CA ARG A 103 9.34 2.93 18.65
C ARG A 103 8.27 2.51 19.64
N SER A 104 7.21 1.85 19.18
CA SER A 104 6.17 1.30 20.05
C SER A 104 6.75 0.29 21.06
N GLU A 105 6.16 0.14 22.24
CA GLU A 105 6.57 -0.91 23.17
C GLU A 105 6.10 -2.31 22.73
N GLU A 106 5.08 -2.36 21.86
CA GLU A 106 4.44 -3.61 21.44
C GLU A 106 5.08 -4.18 20.15
N SER A 107 4.94 -5.49 19.97
CA SER A 107 5.22 -6.15 18.69
C SER A 107 4.11 -5.85 17.68
N HIS A 108 4.50 -5.62 16.43
CA HIS A 108 3.59 -5.28 15.33
C HIS A 108 3.68 -6.33 14.24
N LEU A 109 2.99 -7.45 14.41
CA LEU A 109 2.87 -8.45 13.34
C LEU A 109 1.85 -7.98 12.30
N LEU A 110 1.88 -8.57 11.10
CA LEU A 110 0.85 -8.27 10.10
C LEU A 110 -0.53 -8.65 10.66
N PRO A 111 -1.55 -7.79 10.51
CA PRO A 111 -2.90 -8.11 10.95
C PRO A 111 -3.46 -9.32 10.20
N ASN A 112 -4.28 -10.12 10.88
CA ASN A 112 -4.96 -11.22 10.23
C ASN A 112 -5.98 -10.68 9.22
N PRO A 113 -6.02 -11.22 7.99
CA PRO A 113 -7.05 -10.85 7.03
C PRO A 113 -8.44 -11.25 7.55
N PRO A 114 -9.49 -10.49 7.22
CA PRO A 114 -10.86 -10.88 7.55
C PRO A 114 -11.21 -12.22 6.88
N GLN A 115 -11.93 -13.07 7.60
CA GLN A 115 -12.29 -14.42 7.14
C GLN A 115 -13.67 -14.47 6.47
N SER A 116 -14.41 -13.37 6.50
CA SER A 116 -15.73 -13.23 5.89
C SER A 116 -16.01 -11.79 5.42
N GLU A 117 -17.03 -11.63 4.58
CA GLU A 117 -17.49 -10.31 4.13
C GLU A 117 -17.98 -9.44 5.31
N ASP A 118 -18.68 -10.03 6.28
CA ASP A 118 -19.15 -9.33 7.49
C ASP A 118 -17.97 -8.81 8.34
N GLU A 119 -16.91 -9.60 8.48
CA GLU A 119 -15.68 -9.16 9.17
C GLU A 119 -14.96 -8.05 8.40
N ALA A 120 -14.85 -8.17 7.08
CA ALA A 120 -14.24 -7.15 6.24
C ALA A 120 -15.01 -5.82 6.31
N LYS A 121 -16.35 -5.90 6.23
CA LYS A 121 -17.23 -4.75 6.40
C LYS A 121 -17.10 -4.14 7.79
N ALA A 122 -17.07 -4.95 8.84
CA ALA A 122 -16.89 -4.45 10.20
C ALA A 122 -15.54 -3.75 10.39
N LEU A 123 -14.46 -4.28 9.81
CA LEU A 123 -13.13 -3.67 9.83
C LEU A 123 -13.13 -2.29 9.13
N LEU A 124 -13.76 -2.20 7.97
CA LEU A 124 -13.90 -0.94 7.23
C LEU A 124 -14.74 0.08 8.00
N ASP A 125 -15.97 -0.29 8.35
CA ASP A 125 -16.97 0.62 8.93
C ASP A 125 -16.57 1.11 10.34
N LYS A 126 -15.91 0.25 11.13
CA LYS A 126 -15.63 0.54 12.54
C LYS A 126 -14.21 1.03 12.79
N HIS A 127 -13.26 0.74 11.90
CA HIS A 127 -11.84 1.05 12.14
C HIS A 127 -11.26 1.90 11.02
N ILE A 128 -11.16 1.37 9.80
CA ILE A 128 -10.42 2.04 8.72
C ILE A 128 -11.07 3.37 8.32
N VAL A 129 -12.36 3.37 8.00
CA VAL A 129 -13.06 4.58 7.53
C VAL A 129 -13.10 5.66 8.62
N PRO A 130 -13.49 5.35 9.88
CA PRO A 130 -13.43 6.34 10.95
C PRO A 130 -12.02 6.88 11.21
N TYR A 131 -11.00 6.02 11.17
CA TYR A 131 -9.60 6.44 11.33
C TYR A 131 -9.19 7.42 10.24
N CYS A 132 -9.33 7.04 8.97
CA CYS A 132 -8.96 7.93 7.85
C CYS A 132 -9.70 9.27 7.91
N ALA A 133 -11.01 9.25 8.21
CA ALA A 133 -11.80 10.46 8.31
C ALA A 133 -11.38 11.37 9.48
N ALA A 134 -10.94 10.80 10.60
CA ALA A 134 -10.42 11.56 11.74
C ALA A 134 -9.04 12.14 11.42
N THR A 135 -8.10 11.31 10.97
CA THR A 135 -6.71 11.72 10.70
C THR A 135 -6.65 12.83 9.65
N VAL A 136 -7.43 12.73 8.56
CA VAL A 136 -7.46 13.79 7.54
C VAL A 136 -8.01 15.11 8.10
N ARG A 137 -9.02 15.06 8.98
CA ARG A 137 -9.56 16.28 9.61
C ARG A 137 -8.57 16.90 10.60
N GLU A 138 -7.82 16.07 11.31
CA GLU A 138 -6.77 16.50 12.22
C GLU A 138 -5.59 17.16 11.47
N GLU A 139 -5.26 16.66 10.28
CA GLU A 139 -4.18 17.19 9.46
C GLU A 139 -4.46 18.61 8.92
N PHE A 140 -5.73 18.93 8.64
CA PHE A 140 -6.15 20.22 8.12
C PHE A 140 -7.11 20.95 9.08
N PRO A 141 -6.65 21.34 10.28
CA PRO A 141 -7.54 21.84 11.35
C PRO A 141 -8.22 23.17 11.02
N ASP A 142 -7.60 23.98 10.15
CA ASP A 142 -8.13 25.27 9.72
C ASP A 142 -9.11 25.16 8.53
N GLN A 143 -9.34 23.94 8.03
CA GLN A 143 -10.18 23.69 6.87
C GLN A 143 -11.40 22.85 7.25
N LYS A 144 -12.52 23.14 6.59
CA LYS A 144 -13.69 22.26 6.68
C LYS A 144 -13.53 21.14 5.64
N ILE A 145 -13.25 19.94 6.13
CA ILE A 145 -13.04 18.76 5.29
C ILE A 145 -14.33 17.94 5.15
N TYR A 146 -14.71 17.67 3.91
CA TYR A 146 -15.70 16.66 3.53
C TYR A 146 -15.02 15.29 3.49
N VAL A 147 -15.67 14.28 4.07
CA VAL A 147 -15.26 12.87 3.97
C VAL A 147 -16.52 12.01 3.95
N ASP A 148 -16.71 11.20 2.91
CA ASP A 148 -17.85 10.28 2.79
C ASP A 148 -17.52 9.02 1.97
N LEU A 149 -18.41 8.04 2.05
CA LEU A 149 -18.37 6.84 1.23
C LEU A 149 -19.15 7.05 -0.07
N GLU A 150 -18.49 6.81 -1.19
CA GLU A 150 -19.07 6.95 -2.52
C GLU A 150 -18.92 5.66 -3.33
N LEU A 151 -19.75 5.48 -4.35
CA LEU A 151 -19.67 4.35 -5.28
C LEU A 151 -19.16 4.84 -6.64
N HIS A 152 -17.88 4.57 -6.94
CA HIS A 152 -17.26 4.92 -8.21
C HIS A 152 -17.52 3.85 -9.28
N GLU A 153 -17.82 4.27 -10.52
CA GLU A 153 -18.21 3.34 -11.60
C GLU A 153 -17.15 2.28 -11.90
N GLU A 154 -15.87 2.67 -11.96
CA GLU A 154 -14.77 1.76 -12.33
C GLU A 154 -14.08 1.10 -11.13
N HIS A 155 -14.17 1.72 -9.94
CA HIS A 155 -13.36 1.34 -8.78
C HIS A 155 -14.20 0.79 -7.62
N GLY A 156 -15.52 0.79 -7.77
CA GLY A 156 -16.45 0.34 -6.74
C GLY A 156 -16.46 1.30 -5.54
N PRO A 157 -16.68 0.78 -4.32
CA PRO A 157 -16.74 1.61 -3.11
C PRO A 157 -15.41 2.32 -2.83
N VAL A 158 -15.47 3.63 -2.64
CA VAL A 158 -14.34 4.50 -2.34
C VAL A 158 -14.61 5.33 -1.09
N LEU A 159 -13.55 5.76 -0.41
CA LEU A 159 -13.58 6.83 0.56
C LEU A 159 -13.17 8.12 -0.15
N GLU A 160 -14.09 9.06 -0.28
CA GLU A 160 -13.84 10.38 -0.87
C GLU A 160 -13.55 11.41 0.22
N ALA A 161 -12.57 12.29 -0.02
CA ALA A 161 -12.29 13.45 0.82
C ALA A 161 -12.02 14.69 -0.02
N GLY A 162 -12.37 15.87 0.50
CA GLY A 162 -12.14 17.14 -0.20
C GLY A 162 -12.33 18.39 0.67
N PHE A 163 -11.95 19.54 0.12
CA PHE A 163 -12.08 20.83 0.79
C PHE A 163 -13.42 21.49 0.47
N VAL A 164 -14.25 21.71 1.48
CA VAL A 164 -15.58 22.34 1.29
C VAL A 164 -15.47 23.79 0.77
N ALA A 165 -14.35 24.46 1.03
CA ALA A 165 -14.12 25.84 0.59
C ALA A 165 -13.91 25.99 -0.93
N VAL A 166 -13.63 24.90 -1.65
CA VAL A 166 -13.41 24.91 -3.09
C VAL A 166 -14.72 24.53 -3.77
N GLU A 167 -15.42 25.52 -4.33
CA GLU A 167 -16.74 25.32 -4.97
C GLU A 167 -16.64 24.95 -6.46
N ASP A 168 -15.59 25.40 -7.15
CA ASP A 168 -15.38 25.18 -8.58
C ASP A 168 -14.07 24.43 -8.85
N GLY A 169 -14.11 23.41 -9.72
CA GLY A 169 -12.93 22.66 -10.15
C GLY A 169 -12.76 21.30 -9.47
N ASN A 170 -11.57 20.72 -9.58
CA ASN A 170 -11.24 19.45 -8.93
C ASN A 170 -10.92 19.70 -7.45
N ASN A 171 -11.80 19.29 -6.55
CA ASN A 171 -11.73 19.57 -5.12
C ASN A 171 -11.78 18.34 -4.22
N THR A 172 -12.00 17.15 -4.80
CA THR A 172 -12.03 15.88 -4.08
C THR A 172 -10.96 14.92 -4.59
N CYS A 173 -10.62 13.97 -3.73
CA CYS A 173 -9.85 12.79 -4.07
C CYS A 173 -10.54 11.57 -3.46
N ALA A 174 -10.47 10.43 -4.13
CA ALA A 174 -11.12 9.21 -3.68
C ALA A 174 -10.18 8.03 -3.75
N LEU A 175 -10.21 7.17 -2.72
CA LEU A 175 -9.40 5.96 -2.65
C LEU A 175 -10.29 4.71 -2.48
N PRO A 176 -10.05 3.61 -3.22
CA PRO A 176 -10.83 2.38 -3.09
C PRO A 176 -10.74 1.80 -1.68
N LEU A 177 -11.87 1.37 -1.10
CA LEU A 177 -11.87 0.79 0.25
C LEU A 177 -10.99 -0.46 0.36
N GLN A 178 -10.93 -1.26 -0.71
CA GLN A 178 -10.04 -2.42 -0.78
C GLN A 178 -8.55 -2.06 -0.70
N TYR A 179 -8.18 -0.90 -1.25
CA TYR A 179 -6.80 -0.39 -1.17
C TYR A 179 -6.46 -0.02 0.27
N LEU A 180 -7.35 0.71 0.93
CA LEU A 180 -7.19 1.12 2.33
C LEU A 180 -7.10 -0.10 3.27
N MET A 181 -7.94 -1.12 3.07
CA MET A 181 -7.86 -2.36 3.83
C MET A 181 -6.55 -3.11 3.56
N THR A 182 -6.08 -3.12 2.31
CA THR A 182 -4.80 -3.77 2.00
C THR A 182 -3.64 -3.06 2.69
N LEU A 183 -3.63 -1.72 2.73
CA LEU A 183 -2.63 -0.96 3.50
C LEU A 183 -2.66 -1.33 4.99
N TYR A 184 -3.84 -1.35 5.59
CA TYR A 184 -4.02 -1.76 6.99
C TYR A 184 -3.43 -3.15 7.24
N LEU A 185 -3.75 -4.14 6.40
CA LEU A 185 -3.23 -5.51 6.50
C LEU A 185 -1.72 -5.63 6.25
N LEU A 186 -1.08 -4.59 5.75
CA LEU A 186 0.36 -4.49 5.55
C LEU A 186 1.06 -3.69 6.66
N ASN A 187 0.37 -3.36 7.78
CA ASN A 187 0.83 -2.41 8.80
C ASN A 187 1.21 -1.04 8.24
N ARG A 188 0.54 -0.62 7.17
CA ARG A 188 0.69 0.71 6.57
C ARG A 188 -0.47 1.57 7.03
N ASP A 189 -0.19 2.85 7.25
CA ASP A 189 -1.24 3.82 7.56
C ASP A 189 -2.19 3.97 6.35
N PRO A 190 -3.48 3.63 6.49
CA PRO A 190 -4.45 3.75 5.41
C PRO A 190 -4.86 5.20 5.12
N ALA A 191 -4.65 6.13 6.03
CA ALA A 191 -4.96 7.56 5.86
C ALA A 191 -3.86 8.30 5.07
N GLU A 192 -2.60 7.86 5.17
CA GLU A 192 -1.45 8.49 4.51
C GLU A 192 -1.65 8.82 3.02
N PRO A 193 -2.07 7.89 2.13
CA PRO A 193 -2.28 8.23 0.72
C PRO A 193 -3.40 9.25 0.50
N LEU A 194 -4.40 9.26 1.39
CA LEU A 194 -5.50 10.23 1.35
C LEU A 194 -5.00 11.62 1.75
N ILE A 195 -4.20 11.69 2.81
CA ILE A 195 -3.53 12.93 3.26
C ILE A 195 -2.64 13.49 2.16
N GLN A 196 -1.81 12.66 1.52
CA GLN A 196 -0.97 13.10 0.42
C GLN A 196 -1.77 13.63 -0.78
N ALA A 197 -2.91 12.99 -1.09
CA ALA A 197 -3.81 13.48 -2.14
C ALA A 197 -4.47 14.82 -1.76
N MET A 198 -4.87 14.97 -0.51
CA MET A 198 -5.42 16.21 0.04
C MET A 198 -4.38 17.34 0.03
N TYR A 199 -3.12 17.08 0.35
CA TYR A 199 -2.06 18.10 0.23
C TYR A 199 -1.88 18.60 -1.20
N ARG A 200 -1.95 17.72 -2.21
CA ARG A 200 -1.93 18.15 -3.62
C ARG A 200 -3.11 19.07 -3.96
N LEU A 201 -4.32 18.70 -3.54
CA LEU A 201 -5.50 19.54 -3.74
C LEU A 201 -5.38 20.89 -3.01
N TYR A 202 -4.79 20.88 -1.81
CA TYR A 202 -4.57 22.08 -1.01
C TYR A 202 -3.65 23.08 -1.72
N GLU A 203 -2.55 22.58 -2.30
CA GLU A 203 -1.59 23.36 -3.08
C GLU A 203 -2.19 23.85 -4.40
N GLU A 204 -2.83 22.96 -5.17
CA GLU A 204 -3.45 23.28 -6.46
C GLU A 204 -4.54 24.36 -6.34
N ASN A 205 -5.26 24.37 -5.21
CA ASN A 205 -6.31 25.35 -4.92
C ASN A 205 -5.81 26.56 -4.09
N ASN A 206 -4.50 26.68 -3.86
CA ASN A 206 -3.86 27.81 -3.15
C ASN A 206 -4.44 28.09 -1.75
N LEU A 207 -4.89 27.06 -1.02
CA LEU A 207 -5.57 27.22 0.27
C LEU A 207 -4.64 27.66 1.42
N GLY A 208 -3.32 27.55 1.24
CA GLY A 208 -2.30 27.98 2.20
C GLY A 208 -1.71 29.37 1.95
N GLN A 209 -2.17 30.08 0.93
CA GLN A 209 -1.73 31.45 0.64
C GLN A 209 -2.76 32.44 1.16
N GLN A 210 -2.70 32.77 2.45
CA GLN A 210 -3.39 33.92 3.06
C GLN A 210 -2.38 34.89 3.66
#